data_AF-A0A543JKD5-F1
#
_entry.id   AF-A0A543JKD5-F1
#
_cell.length_a   1.000
_cell.length_b   1.000
_cell.length_c   1.000
_cell.angle_alpha   90.00
_cell.angle_beta   90.00
_cell.angle_gamma   90.00
#
_symmetry.space_group_name_H-M   'P 1'
#
loop_
_entity.id
_entity.type
_entity.pdbx_description
1 polymer ?
#
loop_
_entity_poly.entity_id
_entity_poly.type
_entity_poly.pdbx_seq_one_letter_code
_entity_poly.pdbx_strand_id
1 'polypeptide(L)'
;MTSPADPNADLLAQLQATAAIGGPTSNADLLAQLNADPEPDPLTDVTYTGDLATDSTAELDALARGFRERTAREDERFRLATDSEFWFVLCFKSREEKDAFLFAARLLHLGDKYLDGRAAAATLGVDLPEPDTGEEE
;
A
#
# COMPACT_ATOMS: atom_id res chain seq x y z
N MET A 1 26.52 26.70 -35.65
CA MET A 1 26.28 27.24 -34.29
C MET A 1 25.78 26.09 -33.45
N THR A 2 26.63 25.57 -32.56
CA THR A 2 26.32 24.44 -31.68
C THR A 2 25.43 24.97 -30.56
N SER A 3 24.19 24.48 -30.46
CA SER A 3 23.28 24.86 -29.37
C SER A 3 23.94 24.55 -28.01
N PRO A 4 23.78 25.42 -26.99
CA PRO A 4 24.30 25.16 -25.66
C PRO A 4 23.64 23.92 -25.09
N ALA A 5 24.43 23.07 -24.44
CA ALA A 5 23.93 21.91 -23.71
C ALA A 5 22.86 22.38 -22.72
N ASP A 6 21.67 21.79 -22.79
CA ASP A 6 20.57 22.07 -21.88
C ASP A 6 21.05 21.74 -20.45
N PRO A 7 21.13 22.74 -19.55
CA PRO A 7 21.65 22.54 -18.19
C PRO A 7 20.81 21.56 -17.37
N ASN A 8 19.59 21.26 -17.81
CA ASN A 8 18.70 20.32 -17.15
C ASN A 8 18.73 18.93 -17.78
N ALA A 9 19.40 18.75 -18.93
CA ALA A 9 19.45 17.45 -19.60
C ALA A 9 20.18 16.40 -18.76
N ASP A 10 21.27 16.78 -18.08
CA ASP A 10 22.03 15.86 -17.22
C ASP A 10 21.23 15.51 -15.94
N LEU A 11 20.46 16.47 -15.41
CA LEU A 11 19.57 16.25 -14.27
C LEU A 11 18.41 15.31 -14.65
N LEU A 12 17.81 15.52 -15.83
CA LEU A 12 16.78 14.64 -16.38
C LEU A 12 17.31 13.23 -16.61
N ALA A 13 18.52 13.10 -17.15
CA ALA A 13 19.15 11.79 -17.36
C ALA A 13 19.44 11.06 -16.04
N GLN A 14 19.90 11.77 -14.99
CA GLN A 14 20.09 11.19 -13.66
C GLN A 14 18.76 10.75 -13.02
N LEU A 15 17.72 11.56 -13.11
CA LEU A 15 16.39 11.21 -12.58
C LEU A 15 15.79 10.01 -13.29
N GLN A 16 15.90 9.95 -14.62
CA GLN A 16 15.44 8.82 -15.43
C GLN A 16 16.23 7.53 -15.13
N ALA A 17 17.54 7.62 -14.92
CA ALA A 17 18.37 6.48 -14.54
C ALA A 17 18.04 5.96 -13.13
N THR A 18 17.65 6.84 -12.21
CA THR A 18 17.26 6.46 -10.83
C THR A 18 15.87 5.81 -10.80
N ALA A 19 14.96 6.21 -11.68
CA ALA A 19 13.62 5.61 -11.80
C ALA A 19 13.61 4.18 -12.37
N ALA A 20 14.65 3.80 -13.14
CA ALA A 20 14.72 2.50 -13.82
C ALA A 20 15.00 1.29 -12.90
N ILE A 21 15.35 1.52 -11.63
CA ILE A 21 15.60 0.46 -10.64
C ILE A 21 14.58 0.59 -9.51
N GLY A 22 13.38 0.04 -9.72
CA GLY A 22 12.32 -0.06 -8.69
C GLY A 22 11.70 1.27 -8.26
N GLY A 23 11.89 2.35 -9.02
CA GLY A 23 11.39 3.68 -8.70
C GLY A 23 9.92 3.92 -9.13
N PRO A 24 9.29 4.98 -8.60
CA PRO A 24 7.90 5.35 -8.88
C PRO A 24 7.60 5.41 -10.38
N THR A 25 6.58 4.67 -10.81
CA THR A 25 6.24 4.44 -12.22
C THR A 25 5.53 5.62 -12.88
N SER A 26 5.11 6.61 -12.10
CA SER A 26 4.36 7.77 -12.57
C SER A 26 4.72 9.05 -11.82
N ASN A 27 4.40 10.19 -12.43
CA ASN A 27 4.54 11.50 -11.77
C ASN A 27 3.70 11.60 -10.49
N ALA A 28 2.58 10.87 -10.40
CA ALA A 28 1.76 10.82 -9.20
C ALA A 28 2.47 10.06 -8.06
N ASP A 29 3.14 8.95 -8.38
CA ASP A 29 3.93 8.18 -7.41
C ASP A 29 5.13 8.98 -6.88
N LEU A 30 5.78 9.76 -7.77
CA LEU A 30 6.85 10.70 -7.40
C LEU A 30 6.33 11.78 -6.44
N LEU A 31 5.18 12.38 -6.75
CA LEU A 31 4.54 13.38 -5.89
C LEU A 31 4.13 12.79 -4.54
N ALA A 32 3.61 11.57 -4.51
CA ALA A 32 3.26 10.89 -3.26
C ALA A 32 4.51 10.63 -2.40
N GLN A 33 5.61 10.21 -3.00
CA GLN A 33 6.85 9.95 -2.27
C GLN A 33 7.49 11.24 -1.71
N LEU A 34 7.41 12.34 -2.45
CA LEU A 34 7.93 13.65 -2.00
C LEU A 34 7.09 14.27 -0.89
N ASN A 35 5.80 13.95 -0.82
CA ASN A 35 4.87 14.44 0.20
C ASN A 35 4.64 13.44 1.33
N ALA A 36 5.34 12.30 1.35
CA ALA A 36 5.22 11.33 2.43
C ALA A 36 5.71 11.94 3.74
N ASP A 37 4.98 11.71 4.83
CA ASP A 37 5.41 12.15 6.15
C ASP A 37 6.76 11.50 6.49
N PRO A 38 7.70 12.26 7.07
CA PRO A 38 9.00 11.72 7.45
C PRO A 38 8.82 10.62 8.49
N GLU A 39 9.54 9.52 8.31
CA GLU A 39 9.55 8.41 9.26
C GLU A 39 9.95 8.94 10.66
N PRO A 40 9.29 8.48 11.74
CA PRO A 40 9.64 8.90 13.09
C PRO A 40 11.11 8.55 13.40
N ASP A 41 11.84 9.52 13.95
CA ASP A 41 13.24 9.33 14.33
C ASP A 41 13.34 8.36 15.52
N PRO A 42 14.01 7.20 15.36
CA PRO A 42 14.10 6.19 16.40
C PRO A 42 14.86 6.64 17.65
N LEU A 43 15.63 7.74 17.57
CA LEU A 43 16.43 8.26 18.69
C LEU A 43 15.70 9.30 19.53
N THR A 44 14.49 9.71 19.14
CA THR A 44 13.73 10.79 19.80
C THR A 44 13.57 10.59 21.31
N ASP A 45 13.40 9.33 21.75
CA ASP A 45 13.13 8.98 23.15
C ASP A 45 14.36 8.47 23.92
N VAL A 46 15.56 8.54 23.34
CA VAL A 46 16.80 8.11 24.01
C VAL A 46 17.23 9.14 25.04
N THR A 47 17.36 8.73 26.30
CA THR A 47 17.87 9.58 27.38
C THR A 47 19.38 9.43 27.50
N TYR A 48 20.11 10.53 27.31
CA TYR A 48 21.57 10.55 27.40
C TYR A 48 22.05 10.79 28.84
N THR A 49 22.94 9.92 29.30
CA THR A 49 23.52 9.93 30.64
C THR A 49 24.89 10.59 30.68
N GLY A 50 25.55 10.73 29.53
CA GLY A 50 26.92 11.25 29.40
C GLY A 50 28.00 10.18 29.55
N ASP A 51 27.63 8.92 29.82
CA ASP A 51 28.52 7.78 29.72
C ASP A 51 28.45 7.17 28.31
N LEU A 52 29.58 7.16 27.61
CA LEU A 52 29.65 6.72 26.22
C LEU A 52 29.12 5.29 26.02
N ALA A 53 29.46 4.37 26.92
CA ALA A 53 29.08 2.96 26.79
C ALA A 53 27.57 2.77 26.99
N THR A 54 27.01 3.41 28.02
CA THR A 54 25.57 3.39 28.31
C THR A 54 24.77 4.04 27.20
N ASP A 55 25.19 5.23 26.74
CA ASP A 55 24.48 5.98 25.71
C ASP A 55 24.52 5.26 24.36
N SER A 56 25.68 4.70 23.97
CA SER A 56 25.80 3.90 22.73
C SER A 56 24.92 2.66 22.75
N THR A 57 24.76 2.02 23.91
CA THR A 57 23.88 0.84 24.04
C THR A 57 22.42 1.24 23.86
N ALA A 58 22.00 2.35 24.48
CA ALA A 58 20.63 2.86 24.36
C ALA A 58 20.30 3.28 22.92
N GLU A 59 21.23 3.89 22.19
CA GLU A 59 21.05 4.24 20.77
C GLU A 59 20.89 2.99 19.89
N LEU A 60 21.75 1.98 20.08
CA LEU A 60 21.68 0.75 19.30
C LEU A 60 20.39 -0.03 19.54
N ASP A 61 19.91 -0.07 20.78
CA ASP A 61 18.63 -0.70 21.13
C ASP A 61 17.44 0.04 20.52
N ALA A 62 17.46 1.38 20.56
CA ALA A 62 16.43 2.22 19.96
C ALA A 62 16.38 2.07 18.43
N LEU A 63 17.55 2.04 17.77
CA LEU A 63 17.67 1.75 16.33
C LEU A 63 17.14 0.36 15.99
N ALA A 64 17.54 -0.66 16.75
CA ALA A 64 17.09 -2.03 16.53
C ALA A 64 15.57 -2.18 16.69
N ARG A 65 14.97 -1.46 17.65
CA ARG A 65 13.51 -1.39 17.81
C ARG A 65 12.85 -0.71 16.62
N GLY A 66 13.35 0.46 16.20
CA GLY A 66 12.82 1.17 15.03
C GLY A 66 12.84 0.34 13.75
N PHE A 67 13.90 -0.46 13.52
CA PHE A 67 13.95 -1.39 12.39
C PHE A 67 12.88 -2.49 12.48
N ARG A 68 12.68 -3.10 13.65
CA ARG A 68 11.63 -4.13 13.83
C ARG A 68 10.24 -3.57 13.61
N GLU A 69 9.94 -2.40 14.17
CA GLU A 69 8.65 -1.72 14.01
C GLU A 69 8.39 -1.35 12.56
N ARG A 70 9.42 -0.87 11.84
CA ARG A 70 9.33 -0.59 10.40
C ARG A 70 9.07 -1.86 9.60
N THR A 71 9.77 -2.96 9.88
CA THR A 71 9.52 -4.25 9.23
C THR A 71 8.08 -4.70 9.48
N ALA A 72 7.58 -4.62 10.71
CA ALA A 72 6.20 -4.99 11.02
C ALA A 72 5.17 -4.13 10.28
N ARG A 73 5.38 -2.81 10.18
CA ARG A 73 4.51 -1.89 9.43
C ARG A 73 4.55 -2.15 7.92
N GLU A 74 5.73 -2.43 7.37
CA GLU A 74 5.86 -2.80 5.96
C GLU A 74 5.25 -4.18 5.68
N ASP A 75 5.37 -5.15 6.59
CA ASP A 75 4.72 -6.45 6.49
C ASP A 75 3.19 -6.33 6.58
N GLU A 76 2.68 -5.47 7.47
CA GLU A 76 1.25 -5.15 7.56
C GLU A 76 0.75 -4.49 6.27
N ARG A 77 1.49 -3.49 5.77
CA ARG A 77 1.20 -2.83 4.50
C ARG A 77 1.27 -3.81 3.33
N PHE A 78 2.23 -4.73 3.33
CA PHE A 78 2.37 -5.77 2.32
C PHE A 78 1.20 -6.76 2.36
N ARG A 79 0.77 -7.18 3.55
CA ARG A 79 -0.43 -8.03 3.75
C ARG A 79 -1.69 -7.32 3.24
N LEU A 80 -1.86 -6.04 3.55
CA LEU A 80 -3.00 -5.23 3.05
C LEU A 80 -2.95 -5.01 1.52
N ALA A 81 -1.76 -4.95 0.93
CA ALA A 81 -1.57 -4.63 -0.48
C ALA A 81 -1.46 -5.86 -1.41
N THR A 82 -1.08 -7.04 -0.89
CA THR A 82 -0.63 -8.17 -1.74
C THR A 82 -1.46 -9.44 -1.60
N ASP A 83 -2.46 -9.53 -0.73
CA ASP A 83 -3.43 -10.60 -0.87
C ASP A 83 -4.86 -10.11 -0.64
N SER A 84 -5.61 -10.17 -1.72
CA SER A 84 -7.05 -10.10 -1.63
C SER A 84 -7.51 -11.56 -1.56
N GLU A 85 -7.36 -12.19 -0.39
CA GLU A 85 -7.52 -13.65 -0.21
C GLU A 85 -8.97 -14.13 -0.46
N PHE A 86 -9.92 -13.21 -0.61
CA PHE A 86 -11.34 -13.51 -0.51
C PHE A 86 -12.11 -13.02 -1.74
N TRP A 87 -11.90 -13.68 -2.88
CA TRP A 87 -12.76 -13.56 -4.07
C TRP A 87 -13.50 -14.86 -4.33
N PHE A 88 -14.75 -14.74 -4.78
CA PHE A 88 -15.45 -15.85 -5.40
C PHE A 88 -15.90 -15.44 -6.80
N VAL A 89 -15.97 -16.41 -7.71
CA VAL A 89 -16.31 -16.18 -9.11
C VAL A 89 -17.46 -17.09 -9.51
N LEU A 90 -18.44 -16.52 -10.22
CA LEU A 90 -19.52 -17.26 -10.85
C LEU A 90 -19.20 -17.48 -12.33
N CYS A 91 -19.26 -18.74 -12.77
CA CYS A 91 -18.97 -19.14 -14.14
C CYS A 91 -20.28 -19.45 -14.90
N PHE A 92 -20.54 -18.70 -15.97
CA PHE A 92 -21.69 -18.90 -16.86
C PHE A 92 -21.24 -19.47 -18.20
N LYS A 93 -22.13 -20.17 -18.92
CA LYS A 93 -21.82 -20.73 -20.24
C LYS A 93 -21.92 -19.69 -21.35
N SER A 94 -22.64 -18.59 -21.12
CA SER A 94 -22.69 -17.46 -22.04
C SER A 94 -22.75 -16.10 -21.32
N ARG A 95 -22.58 -15.02 -22.09
CA ARG A 95 -22.73 -13.64 -21.58
C ARG A 95 -24.19 -13.36 -21.21
N GLU A 96 -25.13 -13.86 -21.99
CA GLU A 96 -26.56 -13.69 -21.77
C GLU A 96 -27.00 -14.31 -20.45
N GLU A 97 -26.49 -15.50 -20.11
CA GLU A 97 -26.75 -16.12 -18.80
C GLU A 97 -26.20 -15.28 -17.65
N LYS A 98 -24.97 -14.76 -17.78
CA LYS A 98 -24.35 -13.87 -16.79
C LYS A 98 -25.17 -12.59 -16.60
N ASP A 99 -25.55 -11.93 -17.69
CA ASP A 99 -26.28 -10.67 -17.65
C ASP A 99 -27.72 -10.86 -17.13
N ALA A 100 -28.38 -11.96 -17.50
CA ALA A 100 -29.68 -12.34 -16.95
C ALA A 100 -29.61 -12.59 -15.44
N PHE A 101 -28.57 -13.28 -14.95
CA PHE A 101 -28.34 -13.46 -13.52
C PHE A 101 -28.14 -12.13 -12.81
N LEU A 102 -27.25 -11.27 -13.31
CA LEU A 102 -26.96 -9.96 -12.70
C LEU A 102 -28.20 -9.06 -12.64
N PHE A 103 -29.04 -9.10 -13.68
CA PHE A 103 -30.29 -8.36 -13.71
C PHE A 103 -31.30 -8.90 -12.69
N ALA A 104 -31.53 -10.21 -12.68
CA ALA A 104 -32.47 -10.87 -11.78
C ALA A 104 -32.05 -10.72 -10.30
N ALA A 105 -30.76 -10.79 -10.02
CA ALA A 105 -30.18 -10.57 -8.69
C ALA A 105 -30.12 -9.09 -8.29
N ARG A 106 -30.51 -8.16 -9.18
CA ARG A 106 -30.40 -6.70 -9.01
C ARG A 106 -28.97 -6.21 -8.78
N LEU A 107 -27.95 -6.98 -9.18
CA LEU A 107 -26.54 -6.67 -8.98
C LEU A 107 -25.89 -5.90 -10.13
N LEU A 108 -26.54 -5.80 -11.29
CA LEU A 108 -25.97 -5.19 -12.50
C LEU A 108 -25.49 -3.74 -12.30
N HIS A 109 -26.13 -3.00 -11.40
CA HIS A 109 -25.77 -1.61 -11.09
C HIS A 109 -24.48 -1.47 -10.26
N LEU A 110 -24.01 -2.55 -9.62
CA LEU A 110 -22.77 -2.60 -8.85
C LEU A 110 -21.56 -2.93 -9.73
N GLY A 111 -21.77 -3.54 -10.90
CA GLY A 111 -20.72 -3.95 -11.82
C GLY A 111 -21.08 -5.22 -12.60
N ASP A 112 -20.21 -5.62 -13.54
CA ASP A 112 -20.44 -6.77 -14.42
C ASP A 112 -19.41 -7.90 -14.30
N LYS A 113 -18.34 -7.69 -13.52
CA LYS A 113 -17.20 -8.59 -13.32
C LYS A 113 -16.72 -8.64 -11.87
N TYR A 114 -16.29 -7.50 -11.34
CA TYR A 114 -15.84 -7.35 -9.96
C TYR A 114 -16.88 -6.51 -9.22
N LEU A 115 -17.43 -7.06 -8.15
CA LEU A 115 -18.46 -6.43 -7.33
C LEU A 115 -17.96 -6.35 -5.90
N ASP A 116 -18.29 -5.26 -5.21
CA ASP A 116 -18.12 -5.17 -3.77
C ASP A 116 -19.01 -6.21 -3.08
N GLY A 117 -18.40 -7.11 -2.30
CA GLY A 117 -19.10 -8.24 -1.67
C GLY A 117 -20.11 -7.80 -0.59
N ARG A 118 -19.86 -6.70 0.12
CA ARG A 118 -20.78 -6.16 1.13
C ARG A 118 -21.97 -5.48 0.48
N ALA A 119 -21.75 -4.70 -0.59
CA ALA A 119 -22.82 -4.10 -1.38
C ALA A 119 -23.69 -5.17 -2.06
N ALA A 120 -23.06 -6.24 -2.57
CA ALA A 120 -23.78 -7.39 -3.11
C ALA A 120 -24.62 -8.09 -2.03
N ALA A 121 -24.06 -8.33 -0.84
CA ALA A 121 -24.78 -8.94 0.29
C ALA A 121 -25.98 -8.08 0.73
N ALA A 122 -25.82 -6.77 0.84
CA ALA A 122 -26.91 -5.84 1.16
C ALA A 122 -28.03 -5.88 0.09
N THR A 123 -27.66 -5.98 -1.20
CA THR A 123 -28.63 -6.08 -2.30
C THR A 123 -29.38 -7.41 -2.28
N LEU A 124 -28.71 -8.50 -1.91
CA LEU A 124 -29.26 -9.85 -1.84
C LEU A 124 -29.99 -10.14 -0.52
N GLY A 125 -29.88 -9.27 0.50
CA GLY A 125 -30.44 -9.49 1.83
C GLY A 125 -29.72 -10.58 2.62
N VAL A 126 -28.40 -10.68 2.46
CA VAL A 126 -27.54 -11.65 3.17
C VAL A 126 -26.84 -10.95 4.32
N ASP A 127 -26.99 -11.48 5.53
CA ASP A 127 -26.26 -11.02 6.71
C ASP A 127 -24.83 -11.55 6.67
N LEU A 128 -23.85 -10.65 6.70
CA LEU A 128 -22.42 -10.99 6.76
C LEU A 128 -21.92 -10.92 8.20
N PRO A 129 -20.97 -11.80 8.59
CA PRO A 129 -20.30 -11.68 9.88
C PRO A 129 -19.55 -10.35 9.99
N GLU A 130 -19.37 -9.88 11.22
CA GLU A 130 -18.51 -8.72 11.49
C GLU A 130 -17.08 -9.01 11.00
N PRO A 131 -16.38 -8.00 10.46
CA PRO A 131 -14.98 -8.18 10.07
C PRO A 131 -14.18 -8.59 11.30
N ASP A 132 -13.36 -9.63 11.17
CA ASP A 132 -12.32 -9.92 12.14
C ASP A 132 -11.33 -8.75 12.11
N THR A 133 -11.40 -7.87 13.10
CA THR A 133 -10.51 -6.71 13.23
C THR A 133 -9.14 -7.08 13.79
N GLY A 134 -8.93 -8.35 14.20
CA GLY A 134 -7.66 -8.81 14.76
C GLY A 134 -7.27 -8.10 16.06
N GLU A 135 -8.20 -7.38 16.69
CA GLU A 135 -8.00 -6.77 18.01
C GLU A 135 -8.22 -7.87 19.07
N GLU A 136 -7.14 -8.52 19.49
CA GLU A 136 -7.15 -9.40 20.67
C GLU A 136 -7.48 -8.56 21.92
N GLU A 137 -8.51 -8.96 22.68
CA GLU A 137 -8.90 -8.38 23.99
C GLU A 137 -7.82 -8.52 25.08
#